data_AF-A0A3D5FG66-F1
#
_entry.id   AF-A0A3D5FG66-F1
#
_cell.length_a   1.000
_cell.length_b   1.000
_cell.length_c   1.000
_cell.angle_alpha   90.00
_cell.angle_beta   90.00
_cell.angle_gamma   90.00
#
_symmetry.space_group_name_H-M   'P 1'
#
loop_
_entity.id
_entity.type
_entity.pdbx_description
1 polymer ?
#
loop_
_entity_poly.entity_id
_entity_poly.type
_entity_poly.pdbx_seq_one_letter_code
_entity_poly.pdbx_strand_id
1 'polypeptide(L)'
;MAAVRTRFAPSPTGYLHIGGMRTALFAWLYARHHGGVFVLRIEDTDRERSTQASVEVIMQGMSWIGLDYDEGPLFQSDRIDRYREVLDQLLEQGLAYRCYCSQEELDAVREEQRAQNIKPRYNRKCRDAK
;
A
#
# COMPACT_ATOMS: atom_id res chain seq x y z
N MET A 1 -16.89 7.16 -22.22
CA MET A 1 -16.39 6.29 -21.14
C MET A 1 -15.03 6.81 -20.69
N ALA A 2 -14.69 6.75 -19.41
CA ALA A 2 -13.35 7.11 -18.96
C ALA A 2 -12.33 6.11 -19.52
N ALA A 3 -11.14 6.58 -19.90
CA ALA A 3 -10.07 5.71 -20.38
C ALA A 3 -9.64 4.74 -19.27
N VAL A 4 -9.38 3.48 -19.63
CA VAL A 4 -8.90 2.46 -18.68
C VAL A 4 -7.54 2.87 -18.13
N ARG A 5 -7.38 2.85 -16.80
CA ARG A 5 -6.12 3.10 -16.11
C ARG A 5 -5.90 2.02 -15.06
N THR A 6 -4.83 1.25 -15.21
CA THR A 6 -4.44 0.21 -14.25
C THR A 6 -3.12 0.58 -13.58
N ARG A 7 -2.79 -0.08 -12.46
CA ARG A 7 -1.48 0.09 -11.81
C ARG A 7 -0.92 -1.19 -11.25
N PHE A 8 0.38 -1.37 -11.38
CA PHE A 8 1.17 -2.29 -10.57
C PHE A 8 1.84 -1.52 -9.44
N ALA A 9 1.64 -1.98 -8.21
CA ALA A 9 2.02 -1.26 -7.00
C ALA A 9 2.85 -2.13 -6.02
N PRO A 10 4.11 -2.46 -6.36
CA PRO A 10 4.95 -3.29 -5.50
C PRO A 10 5.58 -2.48 -4.36
N SER A 11 5.66 -3.06 -3.17
CA SER A 11 6.52 -2.57 -2.09
C SER A 11 7.94 -3.14 -2.27
N PRO A 12 9.01 -2.32 -2.17
CA PRO A 12 10.39 -2.76 -2.38
C PRO A 12 10.98 -3.44 -1.14
N THR A 13 10.30 -4.47 -0.62
CA THR A 13 10.68 -5.20 0.61
C THR A 13 11.31 -6.57 0.32
N GLY A 14 11.78 -6.81 -0.90
CA GLY A 14 12.33 -8.08 -1.35
C GLY A 14 12.17 -8.30 -2.86
N TYR A 15 12.40 -9.53 -3.29
CA TYR A 15 12.30 -9.91 -4.71
C TYR A 15 10.85 -9.96 -5.20
N LEU A 16 10.66 -9.61 -6.47
CA LEU A 16 9.37 -9.78 -7.13
C LEU A 16 9.06 -11.29 -7.30
N HIS A 17 8.09 -11.78 -6.55
CA HIS A 17 7.63 -13.17 -6.68
C HIS A 17 6.71 -13.35 -7.89
N ILE A 18 6.54 -14.61 -8.33
CA ILE A 18 5.69 -14.97 -9.48
C ILE A 18 4.25 -14.47 -9.37
N GLY A 19 3.69 -14.41 -8.15
CA GLY A 19 2.36 -13.86 -7.91
C GLY A 19 2.28 -12.35 -8.20
N GLY A 20 3.34 -11.60 -7.89
CA GLY A 20 3.47 -10.19 -8.23
C GLY A 20 3.60 -10.00 -9.74
N MET A 21 4.44 -10.81 -10.40
CA MET A 21 4.59 -10.77 -11.87
C MET A 21 3.26 -11.05 -12.58
N ARG A 22 2.52 -12.06 -12.15
CA ARG A 22 1.19 -12.37 -12.70
C ARG A 22 0.23 -11.18 -12.56
N THR A 23 0.26 -10.49 -11.43
CA THR A 23 -0.58 -9.32 -11.19
C THR A 23 -0.21 -8.16 -12.11
N ALA A 24 1.10 -7.89 -12.28
CA ALA A 24 1.60 -6.90 -13.23
C ALA A 24 1.17 -7.22 -14.65
N LEU A 25 1.32 -8.48 -15.08
CA LEU A 25 0.94 -8.97 -16.41
C LEU A 25 -0.55 -8.75 -16.68
N PHE A 26 -1.44 -9.09 -15.74
CA PHE A 26 -2.88 -8.89 -15.93
C PHE A 26 -3.26 -7.42 -16.00
N ALA A 27 -2.68 -6.58 -15.14
CA ALA A 27 -2.91 -5.14 -15.17
C ALA A 27 -2.43 -4.52 -16.50
N TRP A 28 -1.28 -4.96 -17.00
CA TRP A 28 -0.71 -4.54 -18.28
C TRP A 28 -1.57 -5.01 -19.46
N LEU A 29 -1.91 -6.29 -19.53
CA LEU A 29 -2.75 -6.86 -20.61
C LEU A 29 -4.11 -6.17 -20.66
N TYR A 30 -4.71 -5.89 -19.49
CA TYR A 30 -6.00 -5.21 -19.42
C TYR A 30 -5.92 -3.78 -19.93
N ALA A 31 -4.85 -3.04 -19.59
CA ALA A 31 -4.62 -1.70 -20.14
C ALA A 31 -4.42 -1.77 -21.66
N ARG A 32 -3.52 -2.63 -22.16
CA ARG A 32 -3.23 -2.75 -23.59
C ARG A 32 -4.46 -3.17 -24.41
N HIS A 33 -5.25 -4.12 -23.92
CA HIS A 33 -6.47 -4.58 -24.60
C HIS A 33 -7.49 -3.46 -24.79
N HIS A 34 -7.57 -2.52 -23.85
CA HIS A 34 -8.51 -1.39 -23.90
C HIS A 34 -7.88 -0.09 -24.41
N GLY A 35 -6.64 -0.11 -24.91
CA GLY A 35 -5.92 1.12 -25.29
C GLY A 35 -5.75 2.10 -24.12
N GLY A 36 -5.67 1.58 -22.90
CA GLY A 36 -5.54 2.34 -21.65
C GLY A 36 -4.09 2.57 -21.21
N VAL A 37 -3.94 3.07 -19.99
CA VAL A 37 -2.65 3.42 -19.36
C VAL A 37 -2.30 2.42 -18.27
N PHE A 38 -1.08 1.90 -18.29
CA PHE A 38 -0.50 1.08 -17.23
C PHE A 38 0.51 1.91 -16.41
N VAL A 39 0.23 2.09 -15.12
CA VAL A 39 1.05 2.90 -14.21
C VAL A 39 1.91 2.02 -13.31
N LEU A 40 3.19 2.39 -13.13
CA LEU A 40 4.05 1.81 -12.11
C LEU A 40 4.13 2.74 -10.89
N ARG A 41 3.79 2.23 -9.71
CA ARG A 41 3.94 2.97 -8.43
C ARG A 41 4.69 2.14 -7.41
N ILE A 42 5.83 2.62 -6.94
CA ILE A 42 6.61 1.97 -5.90
C ILE A 42 6.05 2.37 -4.52
N GLU A 43 5.68 1.38 -3.72
CA GLU A 43 5.11 1.57 -2.38
C GLU A 43 6.19 1.53 -1.29
N ASP A 44 7.02 2.58 -1.27
CA ASP A 44 8.26 2.73 -0.47
C ASP A 44 8.08 3.51 0.84
N THR A 45 6.86 3.55 1.40
CA THR A 45 6.60 4.30 2.64
C THR A 45 7.24 3.67 3.88
N ASP A 46 7.49 2.36 3.85
CA ASP A 46 8.19 1.65 4.92
C ASP A 46 9.70 1.75 4.72
N ARG A 47 10.32 2.77 5.33
CA ARG A 47 11.75 3.06 5.17
C ARG A 47 12.67 1.98 5.72
N GLU A 48 12.22 1.18 6.68
CA GLU A 48 13.05 0.13 7.28
C GLU A 48 13.19 -1.07 6.33
N ARG A 49 12.11 -1.38 5.59
CA ARG A 49 12.11 -2.51 4.66
C ARG A 49 12.36 -2.12 3.21
N SER A 50 12.22 -0.84 2.86
CA SER A 50 12.37 -0.35 1.49
C SER A 50 13.83 0.01 1.19
N THR A 51 14.46 -0.76 0.29
CA THR A 51 15.86 -0.51 -0.13
C THR A 51 15.93 -0.15 -1.61
N GLN A 52 16.89 0.69 -1.97
CA GLN A 52 17.15 1.04 -3.38
C GLN A 52 17.43 -0.22 -4.23
N ALA A 53 18.18 -1.18 -3.68
CA ALA A 53 18.45 -2.45 -4.34
C ALA A 53 17.16 -3.24 -4.65
N SER A 54 16.18 -3.22 -3.74
CA SER A 54 14.89 -3.88 -3.97
C SER A 54 14.05 -3.17 -5.05
N VAL A 55 14.13 -1.83 -5.13
CA VAL A 55 13.52 -1.08 -6.23
C VAL A 55 14.16 -1.49 -7.56
N GLU A 56 15.49 -1.53 -7.65
CA GLU A 56 16.21 -1.91 -8.87
C GLU A 56 15.86 -3.31 -9.34
N VAL A 57 15.76 -4.28 -8.43
CA VAL A 57 15.32 -5.64 -8.74
C VAL A 57 13.92 -5.67 -9.35
N ILE A 58 12.98 -4.86 -8.84
CA ILE A 58 11.64 -4.73 -9.41
C ILE A 58 11.72 -4.17 -10.84
N MET A 59 12.47 -3.09 -11.05
CA MET A 59 12.61 -2.45 -12.36
C MET A 59 13.24 -3.39 -13.39
N GLN A 60 14.31 -4.10 -13.01
CA GLN A 60 14.97 -5.11 -13.85
C GLN A 60 14.02 -6.26 -14.17
N GLY A 61 13.28 -6.75 -13.17
CA GLY A 61 12.30 -7.81 -13.36
C GLY A 61 11.21 -7.43 -14.36
N MET A 62 10.69 -6.20 -14.29
CA MET A 62 9.68 -5.69 -15.23
C MET A 62 10.24 -5.51 -16.65
N SER A 63 11.44 -4.95 -16.78
CA SER A 63 12.10 -4.78 -18.08
C SER A 63 12.40 -6.13 -18.75
N TRP A 64 12.85 -7.12 -17.98
CA TRP A 64 13.18 -8.46 -18.49
C TRP A 64 11.97 -9.19 -19.09
N ILE A 65 10.78 -9.03 -18.50
CA ILE A 65 9.53 -9.63 -19.01
C ILE A 65 8.81 -8.75 -20.05
N GLY A 66 9.37 -7.58 -20.40
CA GLY A 66 8.80 -6.67 -21.40
C GLY A 66 7.50 -5.99 -20.96
N LEU A 67 7.31 -5.76 -19.66
CA LEU A 67 6.13 -5.04 -19.15
C LEU A 67 6.42 -3.54 -18.99
N ASP A 68 6.40 -2.82 -20.11
CA ASP A 68 6.55 -1.36 -20.12
C ASP A 68 5.33 -0.67 -19.50
N TYR A 69 5.61 0.33 -18.66
CA TYR A 69 4.61 1.22 -18.08
C TYR A 69 4.57 2.56 -18.83
N ASP A 70 3.38 3.14 -18.92
CA ASP A 70 3.14 4.40 -19.61
C ASP A 70 3.36 5.61 -18.68
N GLU A 71 3.23 5.41 -17.36
CA GLU A 71 3.48 6.43 -16.34
C GLU A 71 4.25 5.85 -15.14
N GLY A 72 5.22 6.61 -14.63
CA GLY A 72 6.03 6.27 -13.46
C GLY A 72 7.53 6.09 -13.77
N PRO A 73 8.29 5.45 -12.86
CA PRO A 73 7.85 4.97 -11.55
C PRO A 73 7.46 6.15 -10.65
N LEU A 74 6.29 6.05 -10.01
CA LEU A 74 5.87 7.00 -8.98
C LEU A 74 6.26 6.45 -7.61
N PHE A 75 6.98 7.22 -6.80
CA PHE A 75 7.31 6.83 -5.42
C PHE A 75 6.26 7.37 -4.45
N GLN A 76 5.85 6.56 -3.48
CA GLN A 76 4.90 7.02 -2.46
C GLN A 76 5.56 7.96 -1.46
N SER A 77 6.85 7.79 -1.20
CA SER A 77 7.64 8.67 -0.33
C SER A 77 7.66 10.13 -0.80
N ASP A 78 7.52 10.38 -2.11
CA ASP A 78 7.41 11.73 -2.68
C ASP A 78 6.02 12.37 -2.51
N ARG A 79 5.05 11.62 -1.97
CA ARG A 79 3.62 12.02 -1.93
C ARG A 79 3.05 12.14 -0.53
N ILE A 80 3.91 12.20 0.48
CA ILE A 80 3.50 12.25 1.90
C ILE A 80 2.54 13.40 2.18
N ASP A 81 2.73 14.57 1.57
CA ASP A 81 1.86 15.73 1.79
C ASP A 81 0.42 15.48 1.33
N ARG A 82 0.24 14.75 0.22
CA ARG A 82 -1.11 14.34 -0.22
C ARG A 82 -1.78 13.41 0.79
N TYR A 83 -1.02 12.53 1.43
CA TYR A 83 -1.58 11.63 2.45
C TYR A 83 -1.96 12.38 3.73
N ARG A 84 -1.17 13.39 4.12
CA ARG A 84 -1.51 14.28 5.25
C ARG A 84 -2.79 15.05 4.99
N GLU A 85 -2.92 15.67 3.82
CA GLU A 85 -4.12 16.42 3.42
C GLU A 85 -5.39 15.54 3.50
N VAL A 86 -5.33 14.32 2.97
CA VAL A 86 -6.46 13.37 3.03
C VAL A 86 -6.74 12.93 4.46
N LEU A 87 -5.70 12.70 5.28
CA LEU A 87 -5.87 12.35 6.70
C LEU A 87 -6.57 13.48 7.46
N ASP A 88 -6.17 14.73 7.23
CA ASP A 88 -6.79 15.91 7.87
C ASP A 88 -8.25 16.03 7.45
N GLN A 89 -8.58 15.85 6.17
CA GLN A 89 -9.98 15.80 5.70
C GLN A 89 -10.79 14.69 6.39
N LEU A 90 -10.23 13.50 6.57
CA LEU A 90 -10.91 12.39 7.25
C LEU A 90 -11.12 12.68 8.74
N LEU A 91 -10.19 13.38 9.39
CA LEU A 91 -10.32 13.82 10.78
C LEU A 91 -11.41 14.89 10.92
N GLU A 92 -11.42 15.89 10.02
CA GLU A 92 -12.44 16.95 9.99
C GLU A 92 -13.85 16.41 9.76
N GLN A 93 -13.99 15.40 8.89
CA GLN A 93 -15.27 14.75 8.61
C GLN A 93 -15.73 13.76 9.71
N GLY A 94 -14.92 13.54 10.75
CA GLY A 94 -15.19 12.55 11.79
C GLY A 94 -15.14 11.09 11.30
N LEU A 95 -14.52 10.85 10.14
CA LEU A 95 -14.31 9.52 9.56
C LEU A 95 -13.05 8.84 10.11
N ALA A 96 -12.16 9.61 10.74
CA ALA A 96 -10.98 9.15 11.47
C ALA A 96 -10.93 9.77 12.87
N TYR A 97 -10.15 9.18 13.77
CA TYR A 97 -9.89 9.70 15.12
C TYR A 97 -8.43 9.42 15.52
N ARG A 98 -7.92 10.17 16.51
CA ARG A 98 -6.58 9.97 17.04
C ARG A 98 -6.60 8.86 18.09
N CYS A 99 -5.72 7.87 17.90
CA CYS A 99 -5.52 6.79 18.86
C CYS A 99 -4.28 7.08 19.70
N TYR A 100 -4.42 6.98 21.02
CA TYR A 100 -3.33 7.21 21.98
C TYR A 100 -2.93 5.91 22.71
N CYS A 101 -3.42 4.77 22.24
CA CYS A 101 -3.06 3.48 22.84
C CYS A 101 -1.58 3.19 22.64
N SER A 102 -0.89 2.83 23.71
CA SER A 102 0.48 2.32 23.63
C SER A 102 0.51 0.91 23.04
N GLN A 103 1.69 0.47 22.61
CA GLN A 103 1.89 -0.91 22.15
C GLN A 103 1.57 -1.92 23.26
N GLU A 104 1.98 -1.64 24.50
CA GLU A 104 1.69 -2.45 25.68
C GLU A 104 0.19 -2.60 25.93
N GLU A 105 -0.57 -1.51 25.81
CA GLU A 105 -2.04 -1.55 25.93
C GLU A 105 -2.68 -2.40 24.83
N LEU A 106 -2.19 -2.29 23.58
CA LEU A 106 -2.70 -3.07 22.45
C LEU A 106 -2.37 -4.57 22.61
N ASP A 107 -1.21 -4.90 23.13
CA ASP A 107 -0.79 -6.28 23.40
C ASP A 107 -1.59 -6.87 24.57
N ALA A 108 -1.86 -6.11 25.63
CA ALA A 108 -2.74 -6.54 26.72
C ALA A 108 -4.15 -6.87 26.22
N VAL A 109 -4.74 -6.00 25.37
CA VAL A 109 -6.05 -6.26 24.75
C VAL A 109 -6.01 -7.51 23.87
N ARG A 110 -4.91 -7.74 23.14
CA ARG A 110 -4.74 -8.93 22.30
C ARG A 110 -4.70 -10.20 23.13
N GLU A 111 -3.94 -10.22 24.22
CA GLU A 111 -3.86 -11.40 25.10
C GLU A 111 -5.16 -11.67 25.85
N GLU A 112 -5.87 -10.62 26.30
CA GLU A 112 -7.20 -10.75 26.89
C GLU A 112 -8.18 -11.41 25.92
N GLN A 113 -8.22 -10.94 24.66
CA GLN A 113 -9.08 -11.52 23.63
C GLN A 113 -8.72 -12.98 23.33
N ARG A 114 -7.43 -13.33 23.31
CA ARG A 114 -6.98 -14.73 23.14
C ARG A 114 -7.41 -15.61 24.30
N ALA A 115 -7.26 -15.15 25.55
CA ALA A 115 -7.70 -15.88 26.73
C ALA A 115 -9.21 -16.16 26.70
N GLN A 116 -9.98 -15.28 26.05
CA GLN A 116 -11.43 -15.42 25.84
C GLN A 116 -11.81 -16.19 24.56
N ASN A 117 -10.84 -16.74 23.80
CA ASN A 117 -11.04 -17.35 22.49
C ASN A 117 -11.71 -16.43 21.45
N ILE A 118 -11.54 -15.12 21.59
CA ILE A 118 -12.00 -14.09 20.65
C ILE A 118 -10.89 -13.80 19.64
N LYS A 119 -11.23 -13.68 18.35
CA LYS A 119 -10.26 -13.27 17.32
C LYS A 119 -9.70 -11.88 17.67
N PRO A 120 -8.37 -11.72 17.83
CA PRO A 120 -7.82 -10.45 18.27
C PRO A 120 -8.07 -9.30 17.29
N ARG A 121 -8.51 -8.16 17.82
CA ARG A 121 -8.77 -6.91 17.09
C ARG A 121 -8.66 -5.71 18.01
N TYR A 122 -8.30 -4.56 17.46
CA TYR A 122 -8.36 -3.30 18.21
C TYR A 122 -9.79 -3.05 18.71
N ASN A 123 -9.93 -2.75 20.00
CA ASN A 123 -11.21 -2.59 20.69
C ASN A 123 -11.84 -1.20 20.50
N ARG A 124 -11.22 -0.30 19.69
CA ARG A 124 -11.69 1.07 19.44
C ARG A 124 -11.76 1.96 20.70
N LYS A 125 -10.93 1.68 21.73
CA LYS A 125 -10.87 2.45 22.99
C LYS A 125 -10.86 3.96 22.79
N CYS A 126 -10.11 4.47 21.82
CA CYS A 126 -9.96 5.92 21.60
C CYS A 126 -11.01 6.54 20.66
N ARG A 127 -11.99 5.77 20.17
CA ARG A 127 -12.94 6.28 19.16
C ARG A 127 -13.84 7.38 19.71
N ASP A 128 -14.39 7.15 20.88
CA ASP A 128 -15.35 8.04 21.53
C ASP A 128 -14.73 8.79 22.73
N ALA A 129 -13.43 8.56 22.97
CA ALA A 129 -12.66 9.30 23.96
C ALA A 129 -12.43 10.73 23.43
N LYS A 130 -13.23 11.67 23.93
CA LYS A 130 -12.98 13.10 23.75
C LYS A 130 -11.85 13.56 24.66
#